data_AF-A0A1H8A6Y5-F1
#
_entry.id   AF-A0A1H8A6Y5-F1
#
_cell.length_a   1.000
_cell.length_b   1.000
_cell.length_c   1.000
_cell.angle_alpha   90.00
_cell.angle_beta   90.00
_cell.angle_gamma   90.00
#
_symmetry.space_group_name_H-M   'P 1'
#
loop_
_entity.id
_entity.type
_entity.pdbx_description
1 polymer ?
#
loop_
_entity_poly.entity_id
_entity_poly.type
_entity_poly.pdbx_seq_one_letter_code
_entity_poly.pdbx_strand_id
1 'polypeptide(L)'
;MEEYPFKALLKEKFELTGEKLAWFLDEADVSQGWFYNPSAFIDTKLKTIMKVSEVLKFDFLSDYFRYIGKEAPTMHVLREPAGTYGNEEITVQVSLKGDIRKLSKMLDKIKTETDKEGVKIQ
;
A
#
# COMPACT_ATOMS: atom_id res chain seq x y z
N MET A 1 14.33 20.89 9.02
CA MET A 1 13.45 19.76 8.65
C MET A 1 14.08 18.52 9.26
N GLU A 2 13.36 17.83 10.15
CA GLU A 2 13.79 16.51 10.63
C GLU A 2 13.96 15.57 9.43
N GLU A 3 15.05 14.82 9.42
CA GLU A 3 15.28 13.80 8.40
C GLU A 3 14.26 12.68 8.64
N TYR A 4 13.39 12.44 7.65
CA TYR A 4 12.41 11.37 7.72
C TYR A 4 13.12 10.04 8.01
N PRO A 5 12.71 9.25 9.02
CA PRO A 5 13.39 8.01 9.39
C PRO A 5 13.24 6.88 8.36
N PHE A 6 12.72 7.15 7.16
CA PHE A 6 12.55 6.16 6.09
C PHE A 6 13.80 5.36 5.77
N LYS A 7 14.96 6.03 5.76
CA LYS A 7 16.23 5.34 5.52
C LYS A 7 16.52 4.31 6.59
N ALA A 8 16.26 4.66 7.86
CA ALA A 8 16.44 3.75 8.99
C ALA A 8 15.44 2.59 8.93
N LEU A 9 14.19 2.89 8.59
CA LEU A 9 13.12 1.89 8.46
C LEU A 9 13.40 0.89 7.32
N LEU A 10 13.80 1.38 6.15
CA LEU A 10 14.21 0.52 5.04
C LEU A 10 15.42 -0.34 5.39
N LYS A 11 16.41 0.25 6.08
CA LYS A 11 17.59 -0.48 6.53
C LYS A 11 17.21 -1.63 7.46
N GLU A 12 16.37 -1.38 8.45
CA GLU A 12 15.86 -2.42 9.35
C GLU A 12 15.11 -3.52 8.56
N LYS A 13 14.29 -3.14 7.58
CA LYS A 13 13.56 -4.11 6.74
C LYS A 13 14.50 -4.96 5.89
N PHE A 14 15.53 -4.37 5.29
CA PHE A 14 16.54 -5.11 4.53
C PHE A 14 17.34 -6.07 5.42
N GLU A 15 17.67 -5.67 6.65
CA GLU A 15 18.32 -6.54 7.62
C GLU A 15 17.43 -7.74 8.02
N LEU A 16 16.12 -7.53 8.20
CA LEU A 16 15.17 -8.58 8.55
C LEU A 16 14.87 -9.55 7.40
N THR A 17 14.82 -9.04 6.17
CA THR A 17 14.41 -9.82 4.98
C THR A 17 15.58 -10.39 4.20
N GLY A 18 16.79 -9.87 4.39
CA GLY A 18 17.97 -10.18 3.57
C GLY A 18 17.95 -9.50 2.20
N GLU A 19 16.93 -8.69 1.92
CA GLU A 19 16.76 -8.01 0.64
C GLU A 19 17.66 -6.78 0.50
N LYS A 20 17.93 -6.37 -0.75
CA LYS A 20 18.81 -5.24 -1.05
C LYS A 20 18.04 -4.04 -1.57
N LEU A 21 18.65 -2.86 -1.45
CA LEU A 21 18.11 -1.62 -2.00
C LEU A 21 17.73 -1.75 -3.49
N ALA A 22 18.55 -2.40 -4.31
CA ALA A 22 18.27 -2.58 -5.73
C ALA A 22 16.97 -3.35 -5.98
N TRP A 23 16.72 -4.41 -5.21
CA TRP A 23 15.47 -5.18 -5.26
C TRP A 23 14.27 -4.30 -4.91
N PHE A 24 14.37 -3.53 -3.83
CA PHE A 24 13.28 -2.66 -3.38
C PHE A 24 12.93 -1.58 -4.41
N LEU A 25 13.93 -0.94 -5.01
CA LEU A 25 13.71 0.10 -6.01
C LEU A 25 12.94 -0.44 -7.23
N ASP A 26 13.28 -1.67 -7.65
CA ASP A 26 12.65 -2.38 -8.76
C ASP A 26 11.20 -2.79 -8.40
N GLU A 27 11.03 -3.53 -7.30
CA GLU A 27 9.73 -4.03 -6.86
C GLU A 27 8.74 -2.92 -6.51
N ALA A 28 9.22 -1.82 -5.92
CA ALA A 28 8.36 -0.71 -5.52
C ALA A 28 8.15 0.35 -6.62
N ASP A 29 8.81 0.22 -7.78
CA ASP A 29 8.78 1.22 -8.87
C ASP A 29 9.15 2.63 -8.36
N VAL A 30 10.24 2.70 -7.59
CA VAL A 30 10.76 3.94 -7.00
C VAL A 30 12.20 4.20 -7.41
N SER A 31 12.56 5.48 -7.56
CA SER A 31 13.93 5.85 -7.88
C SER A 31 14.77 6.04 -6.61
N GLN A 32 16.10 5.94 -6.75
CA GLN A 32 17.04 6.33 -5.70
C GLN A 32 16.89 7.80 -5.26
N GLY A 33 16.21 8.64 -6.05
CA GLY A 33 15.94 10.03 -5.71
C GLY A 33 15.20 10.20 -4.38
N TRP A 34 14.42 9.21 -3.95
CA TRP A 34 13.75 9.22 -2.64
C TRP A 34 14.71 9.35 -1.44
N PHE A 35 15.94 8.88 -1.58
CA PHE A 35 16.93 8.87 -0.51
C PHE A 35 17.68 10.20 -0.39
N TYR A 36 17.70 11.00 -1.44
CA TYR A 36 18.54 12.20 -1.53
C TYR A 36 17.73 13.48 -1.76
N ASN A 37 16.47 13.35 -2.17
CA ASN A 37 15.60 14.48 -2.51
C ASN A 37 14.24 14.34 -1.82
N PRO A 38 13.99 15.11 -0.73
CA PRO A 38 12.70 15.12 -0.05
C PRO A 38 11.51 15.45 -0.96
N SER A 39 11.70 16.29 -1.99
CA SER A 39 10.62 16.62 -2.94
C SER A 39 10.21 15.41 -3.77
N ALA A 40 11.16 14.58 -4.20
CA ALA A 40 10.86 13.35 -4.94
C ALA A 40 10.02 12.36 -4.11
N PHE A 41 10.18 12.40 -2.78
CA PHE A 41 9.37 11.62 -1.84
C PHE A 41 7.98 12.25 -1.63
N ILE A 42 7.90 13.55 -1.37
CA ILE A 42 6.64 14.30 -1.14
C ILE A 42 5.72 14.30 -2.36
N ASP A 43 6.27 14.37 -3.57
CA ASP A 43 5.51 14.41 -4.82
C ASP A 43 5.08 13.02 -5.30
N THR A 44 5.36 11.98 -4.50
CA THR A 44 5.02 10.61 -4.84
C THR A 44 3.50 10.41 -4.88
N LYS A 45 3.04 9.74 -5.95
CA LYS A 45 1.64 9.34 -6.10
C LYS A 45 1.26 8.30 -5.05
N LEU A 46 0.05 8.40 -4.51
CA LEU A 46 -0.51 7.47 -3.53
C LEU A 46 -0.36 5.99 -3.92
N LYS A 47 -0.54 5.66 -5.21
CA LYS A 47 -0.37 4.28 -5.72
C LYS A 47 1.02 3.71 -5.43
N THR A 48 2.05 4.54 -5.48
CA THR A 48 3.45 4.13 -5.26
C THR A 48 3.71 3.97 -3.77
N ILE A 49 3.14 4.84 -2.93
CA ILE A 49 3.18 4.67 -1.45
C ILE A 49 2.51 3.36 -1.05
N MET A 50 1.35 3.03 -1.64
CA MET A 50 0.68 1.75 -1.40
C MET A 50 1.54 0.57 -1.84
N LYS A 51 2.17 0.65 -3.01
CA LYS A 51 3.07 -0.41 -3.50
C LYS A 51 4.27 -0.60 -2.56
N VAL A 52 4.85 0.49 -2.03
CA VAL A 52 5.90 0.41 -1.00
C VAL A 52 5.40 -0.30 0.25
N SER A 53 4.20 0.02 0.73
CA SER A 53 3.60 -0.69 1.87
C SER A 53 3.47 -2.20 1.61
N GLU A 54 3.07 -2.58 0.40
CA GLU A 54 2.94 -3.99 0.00
C GLU A 54 4.31 -4.70 -0.06
N VAL A 55 5.30 -4.09 -0.73
CA VAL A 55 6.64 -4.67 -0.89
C VAL A 55 7.33 -4.84 0.47
N LEU A 56 7.18 -3.87 1.36
CA LEU A 56 7.78 -3.90 2.70
C LEU A 56 6.95 -4.71 3.71
N LYS A 57 5.74 -5.16 3.34
CA LYS A 57 4.75 -5.76 4.25
C LYS A 57 4.61 -4.94 5.54
N PHE A 58 4.48 -3.63 5.37
CA PHE A 58 4.52 -2.64 6.44
C PHE A 58 3.56 -1.51 6.11
N ASP A 59 2.89 -0.96 7.12
CA ASP A 59 1.96 0.16 6.91
C ASP A 59 2.72 1.48 6.71
N PHE A 60 3.42 1.57 5.57
CA PHE A 60 4.21 2.73 5.17
C PHE A 60 3.33 3.96 4.87
N LEU A 61 2.03 3.73 4.64
CA LEU A 61 1.07 4.76 4.35
C LEU A 61 0.93 5.71 5.55
N SER A 62 0.74 5.16 6.74
CA SER A 62 0.61 5.93 7.97
C SER A 62 1.84 6.81 8.23
N ASP A 63 3.04 6.27 8.01
CA ASP A 63 4.29 7.02 8.19
C ASP A 63 4.48 8.12 7.13
N TYR A 64 4.15 7.84 5.87
CA TYR A 64 4.20 8.83 4.79
C TYR A 64 3.32 10.05 5.08
N PHE A 65 2.06 9.81 5.46
CA PHE A 65 1.11 10.88 5.74
C PHE A 65 1.53 11.71 6.95
N ARG A 66 2.03 11.06 8.01
CA ARG A 66 2.64 11.73 9.17
C ARG A 66 3.78 12.65 8.75
N TYR A 67 4.67 12.19 7.86
CA TYR A 67 5.80 12.99 7.40
C TYR A 67 5.41 14.24 6.62
N ILE A 68 4.44 14.11 5.70
CA ILE A 68 3.97 15.25 4.89
C ILE A 68 2.99 16.16 5.66
N GLY A 69 2.77 15.90 6.97
CA GLY A 69 1.90 16.69 7.83
C GLY A 69 0.42 16.58 7.47
N LYS A 70 -0.02 15.43 6.95
CA LYS A 70 -1.43 15.18 6.57
C LYS A 70 -2.02 14.04 7.39
N GLU A 71 -3.34 14.03 7.55
CA GLU A 71 -4.04 12.90 8.15
C GLU A 71 -3.92 11.67 7.24
N ALA A 72 -3.50 10.55 7.81
CA ALA A 72 -3.47 9.28 7.12
C ALA A 72 -4.91 8.83 6.82
N PRO A 73 -5.21 8.34 5.61
CA PRO A 73 -6.47 7.69 5.35
C PRO A 73 -6.58 6.44 6.25
N THR A 74 -7.79 6.09 6.67
CA THR A 74 -8.07 4.84 7.41
C THR A 74 -8.00 3.64 6.45
N MET A 75 -6.81 3.38 5.91
CA MET A 75 -6.48 2.24 5.06
C MET A 75 -5.24 1.58 5.64
N HIS A 76 -5.40 0.41 6.24
CA HIS A 76 -4.25 -0.42 6.61
C HIS A 76 -3.97 -1.37 5.45
N VAL A 77 -2.83 -1.15 4.78
CA VAL A 77 -2.36 -2.03 3.69
C VAL A 77 -1.48 -3.10 4.33
N LEU A 78 -2.08 -3.98 5.12
CA LEU A 78 -1.44 -5.21 5.55
C LEU A 78 -2.11 -6.34 4.77
N ARG A 79 -1.52 -6.69 3.63
CA ARG A 79 -1.86 -7.96 2.98
C ARG A 79 -1.18 -9.05 3.79
N GLU A 80 -1.97 -9.90 4.43
CA GLU A 80 -1.45 -11.21 4.85
C GLU A 80 -0.81 -11.87 3.62
N PRO A 81 0.34 -12.58 3.75
CA PRO A 81 0.87 -13.35 2.64
C PRO A 81 -0.28 -14.21 2.09
N ALA A 82 -0.43 -14.26 0.76
CA ALA A 82 -1.47 -15.07 0.14
C ALA A 82 -1.36 -16.50 0.70
N GLY A 83 -2.27 -16.85 1.62
CA GLY A 83 -2.45 -18.23 2.00
C GLY A 83 -2.87 -18.98 0.76
N THR A 84 -2.56 -20.27 0.69
CA THR A 84 -3.36 -21.17 -0.14
C THR A 84 -4.75 -21.22 0.48
N TYR A 85 -5.58 -20.23 0.16
CA TYR A 85 -7.01 -20.31 0.40
C TYR A 85 -7.50 -21.42 -0.55
N GLY A 86 -8.05 -22.50 0.01
CA GLY A 86 -8.60 -23.60 -0.78
C GLY A 86 -9.83 -23.14 -1.57
N ASN A 87 -10.71 -24.07 -1.94
CA ASN A 87 -12.03 -23.75 -2.51
C ASN A 87 -13.00 -23.14 -1.46
N GLU A 88 -12.48 -22.43 -0.46
CA GLU A 88 -13.25 -21.88 0.65
C GLU A 88 -13.86 -20.54 0.25
N GLU A 89 -15.12 -20.33 0.62
CA GLU A 89 -15.83 -19.08 0.39
C GLU A 89 -15.36 -18.02 1.40
N ILE A 90 -14.68 -16.98 0.93
CA ILE A 90 -14.21 -15.87 1.78
C ILE A 90 -15.29 -14.79 1.82
N THR A 91 -15.87 -14.56 3.00
CA THR A 91 -16.81 -13.44 3.21
C THR A 91 -16.06 -12.22 3.75
N VAL A 92 -16.06 -11.12 2.99
CA VAL A 92 -15.45 -9.84 3.41
C VAL A 92 -16.57 -8.86 3.78
N GLN A 93 -16.62 -8.45 5.05
CA GLN A 93 -17.53 -7.39 5.50
C GLN A 93 -16.83 -6.03 5.42
N VAL A 94 -17.36 -5.11 4.61
CA VAL A 94 -16.84 -3.76 4.47
C VAL A 94 -17.87 -2.75 4.95
N SER A 95 -17.51 -1.92 5.94
CA SER A 95 -18.33 -0.79 6.41
C SER A 95 -17.85 0.50 5.75
N LEU A 96 -18.66 1.07 4.86
CA LEU A 96 -18.34 2.30 4.13
C LEU A 96 -19.26 3.44 4.59
N LYS A 97 -18.68 4.61 4.89
CA LYS A 97 -19.44 5.85 5.13
C LYS A 97 -19.26 6.78 3.93
N GLY A 98 -20.35 7.15 3.26
CA GLY A 98 -20.31 8.05 2.11
C GLY A 98 -21.62 8.18 1.36
N ASP A 99 -21.60 8.96 0.27
CA ASP A 99 -22.73 9.12 -0.65
C ASP A 99 -23.07 7.80 -1.36
N ILE A 100 -24.33 7.36 -1.25
CA ILE A 100 -24.80 6.08 -1.77
C ILE A 100 -24.56 5.88 -3.28
N ARG A 101 -24.59 6.95 -4.08
CA ARG A 101 -24.33 6.87 -5.54
C ARG A 101 -22.86 6.65 -5.83
N LYS A 102 -21.97 7.25 -5.04
CA LYS A 102 -20.52 7.02 -5.14
C LYS A 102 -20.17 5.61 -4.68
N LEU A 103 -20.83 5.13 -3.62
CA LEU A 103 -20.66 3.77 -3.10
C LEU A 103 -21.10 2.71 -4.12
N SER A 104 -22.27 2.86 -4.73
CA SER A 104 -22.74 1.95 -5.78
C SER A 104 -21.78 1.86 -6.96
N LYS A 105 -21.29 3.00 -7.49
CA LYS A 105 -20.28 3.01 -8.55
C LYS A 105 -18.97 2.33 -8.17
N MET A 106 -18.59 2.44 -6.89
CA MET A 106 -17.40 1.79 -6.38
C MET A 106 -17.59 0.28 -6.29
N LEU A 107 -18.74 -0.18 -5.76
CA LEU A 107 -19.10 -1.60 -5.70
C LEU A 107 -19.15 -2.23 -7.11
N ASP A 108 -19.73 -1.54 -8.09
CA ASP A 108 -19.78 -2.02 -9.48
C ASP A 108 -18.38 -2.20 -10.07
N LYS A 109 -17.46 -1.26 -9.80
CA LYS A 109 -16.06 -1.36 -10.23
C LYS A 109 -15.36 -2.52 -9.56
N ILE A 110 -15.54 -2.69 -8.24
CA ILE A 110 -14.94 -3.80 -7.50
C ILE A 110 -15.44 -5.12 -8.11
N LYS A 111 -16.76 -5.27 -8.28
CA LYS A 111 -17.36 -6.45 -8.91
C LYS A 111 -16.79 -6.73 -10.30
N THR A 112 -16.68 -5.70 -11.13
CA THR A 112 -16.14 -5.82 -12.50
C THR A 112 -14.69 -6.31 -12.49
N GLU A 113 -13.84 -5.79 -11.61
CA GLU A 113 -12.45 -6.22 -11.54
C GLU A 113 -12.32 -7.62 -10.91
N THR A 114 -13.12 -7.96 -9.89
CA THR A 114 -13.09 -9.30 -9.30
C THR A 114 -13.61 -10.38 -10.24
N ASP A 115 -14.62 -10.08 -11.06
CA ASP A 115 -15.15 -11.03 -12.05
C ASP A 115 -14.08 -11.40 -13.10
N LYS A 116 -13.19 -10.46 -13.47
CA LYS A 116 -12.04 -10.74 -14.38
C LYS A 116 -11.04 -11.73 -13.78
N GLU A 117 -10.88 -11.68 -12.46
CA GLU A 117 -9.98 -12.53 -11.69
C GLU A 117 -10.67 -13.83 -11.20
N GLY A 118 -11.92 -14.08 -11.62
CA GLY A 118 -12.69 -15.27 -11.23
C GLY A 118 -13.25 -15.23 -9.80
N VAL A 119 -13.22 -14.08 -9.13
CA VAL A 119 -13.71 -13.87 -7.77
C VAL A 119 -15.16 -13.36 -7.82
N LYS A 120 -16.10 -14.11 -7.23
CA LYS A 120 -17.52 -13.74 -7.19
C LYS A 120 -17.84 -12.94 -5.92
N ILE A 121 -18.30 -11.71 -6.07
CA ILE A 121 -18.87 -10.90 -4.99
C ILE A 121 -20.39 -11.04 -5.03
N GLN A 122 -20.99 -11.53 -3.93
CA GLN A 122 -22.44 -11.59 -3.70
C GLN A 122 -22.94 -10.34 -2.98
#